data_AF-A0A7Y8JCK3-F1
#
_entry.id   AF-A0A7Y8JCK3-F1
#
_cell.length_a   1.000
_cell.length_b   1.000
_cell.length_c   1.000
_cell.angle_alpha   90.00
_cell.angle_beta   90.00
_cell.angle_gamma   90.00
#
_symmetry.space_group_name_H-M   'P 1'
#
loop_
_entity.id
_entity.type
_entity.pdbx_description
1 polymer ?
#
loop_
_entity_poly.entity_id
_entity_poly.type
_entity_poly.pdbx_seq_one_letter_code
_entity_poly.pdbx_strand_id
1 'polypeptide(L)'
;MSLGGGLLVLLVVLALGGAIALHLRRVRIARERARLETYAAAPTKKYWGKRLTLPAQGHVCLAAREIADTRFKFDEAPSLPLAECTCKFDCRCSYTLLEDRRSGKERREGIDRRPVVRYDPDNPPRRSGRDRRKGKDTPFNDYVI
;
A
#
# COMPACT_ATOMS: atom_id res chain seq x y z
N MET A 1 -14.46 57.70 -46.70
CA MET A 1 -13.73 56.66 -45.95
C MET A 1 -14.76 55.80 -45.23
N SER A 2 -14.95 54.55 -45.66
CA SER A 2 -16.07 53.71 -45.22
C SER A 2 -15.85 53.19 -43.79
N LEU A 3 -16.50 53.82 -42.82
CA LEU A 3 -16.50 53.44 -41.40
C LEU A 3 -17.02 52.00 -41.16
N GLY A 4 -17.82 51.46 -42.09
CA GLY A 4 -18.41 50.11 -41.97
C GLY A 4 -17.43 48.96 -42.20
N GLY A 5 -16.42 49.14 -43.06
CA GLY A 5 -15.44 48.09 -43.36
C GLY A 5 -14.51 47.79 -42.19
N GLY A 6 -14.07 48.84 -41.48
CA GLY A 6 -13.23 48.69 -40.29
C GLY A 6 -13.95 48.02 -39.12
N LEU A 7 -15.24 48.31 -38.94
CA LEU A 7 -16.07 47.69 -37.90
C LEU A 7 -16.23 46.19 -38.13
N LEU A 8 -16.49 45.77 -39.37
CA LEU A 8 -16.64 44.35 -39.73
C LEU A 8 -15.36 43.56 -39.49
N VAL A 9 -14.20 44.09 -39.90
CA VAL A 9 -12.91 43.45 -39.65
C VAL A 9 -12.65 43.30 -38.15
N LEU A 10 -12.95 44.34 -37.36
CA LEU A 10 -12.75 44.31 -35.92
C LEU A 10 -13.66 43.27 -35.23
N LEU A 11 -14.91 43.15 -35.64
CA LEU A 11 -15.83 42.10 -35.14
C LEU A 11 -15.34 40.69 -35.47
N VAL A 12 -14.84 40.46 -36.68
CA VAL A 12 -14.29 39.16 -37.09
C VAL A 12 -13.05 38.82 -36.26
N VAL A 13 -12.13 39.77 -36.04
CA VAL A 13 -10.93 39.56 -35.22
C VAL A 13 -11.31 39.24 -33.77
N LEU A 14 -12.28 39.95 -33.18
CA LEU A 14 -12.75 39.68 -31.83
C LEU A 14 -13.44 38.31 -31.72
N ALA A 15 -14.24 37.92 -32.71
CA ALA A 15 -14.89 36.62 -32.75
C ALA A 15 -13.86 35.48 -32.86
N LEU A 16 -12.86 35.62 -33.73
CA LEU A 16 -11.78 34.64 -33.87
C LEU A 16 -10.91 34.58 -32.61
N GLY A 17 -10.53 35.74 -32.05
CA GLY A 17 -9.78 35.81 -30.80
C GLY A 17 -10.53 35.18 -29.62
N GLY A 18 -11.83 35.43 -29.50
CA GLY A 18 -12.71 34.81 -28.51
C GLY A 18 -12.84 33.30 -28.70
N ALA A 19 -13.02 32.83 -29.93
CA ALA A 19 -13.10 31.41 -30.25
C ALA A 19 -11.79 30.68 -29.92
N ILE A 20 -10.63 31.26 -30.28
CA ILE A 20 -9.30 30.73 -29.95
C ILE A 20 -9.11 30.70 -28.44
N ALA A 21 -9.42 31.78 -27.72
CA ALA A 21 -9.29 31.84 -26.26
C ALA A 21 -10.18 30.79 -25.56
N LEU A 22 -11.43 30.62 -26.01
CA LEU A 22 -12.33 29.58 -25.50
C LEU A 22 -11.82 28.17 -25.80
N HIS A 23 -11.30 27.93 -27.01
CA HIS A 23 -10.73 26.65 -27.37
C HIS A 23 -9.52 26.31 -26.50
N LEU A 24 -8.58 27.24 -26.32
CA LEU A 24 -7.42 27.06 -25.45
C LEU A 24 -7.81 26.83 -23.98
N ARG A 25 -8.82 27.55 -23.47
CA ARG A 25 -9.37 27.31 -22.12
C ARG A 25 -9.97 25.92 -21.99
N ARG A 26 -10.76 25.47 -22.97
CA ARG A 26 -11.35 24.12 -22.97
C ARG A 26 -10.29 23.03 -23.00
N VAL A 27 -9.26 23.18 -23.85
CA VAL A 27 -8.13 22.24 -23.93
C VAL A 27 -7.37 22.20 -22.60
N ARG A 28 -7.13 23.35 -21.95
CA ARG A 28 -6.49 23.39 -20.64
C ARG A 28 -7.29 22.67 -19.56
N ILE A 29 -8.59 22.95 -19.47
CA ILE A 29 -9.49 22.30 -18.49
C ILE A 29 -9.53 20.78 -18.72
N ALA A 30 -9.61 20.34 -19.98
CA ALA A 30 -9.61 18.92 -20.31
C ALA A 30 -8.30 18.23 -19.87
N ARG A 31 -7.14 18.88 -20.06
CA ARG A 31 -5.85 18.35 -19.60
C ARG A 31 -5.75 18.28 -18.07
N GLU A 32 -6.24 19.29 -17.37
CA GLU A 32 -6.26 19.31 -15.90
C GLU A 32 -7.16 18.20 -15.35
N ARG A 33 -8.35 18.00 -15.93
CA ARG A 33 -9.25 16.88 -15.58
C ARG A 33 -8.59 15.52 -15.82
N ALA A 34 -8.00 15.31 -17.00
CA ALA A 34 -7.30 14.06 -17.29
C ALA A 34 -6.15 13.79 -16.30
N ARG A 35 -5.38 14.82 -15.91
CA ARG A 35 -4.36 14.69 -14.85
C ARG A 35 -5.00 14.27 -13.52
N LEU A 36 -6.05 14.95 -13.07
CA LEU A 36 -6.71 14.63 -11.81
C LEU A 36 -7.31 13.21 -11.82
N GLU A 37 -7.88 12.77 -12.94
CA GLU A 37 -8.35 11.39 -13.13
C GLU A 37 -7.21 10.39 -13.04
N THR A 38 -6.05 10.65 -13.64
CA THR A 38 -4.88 9.77 -13.48
C THR A 38 -4.38 9.70 -12.04
N TYR A 39 -4.42 10.80 -11.28
CA TYR A 39 -4.09 10.80 -9.85
C TYR A 39 -5.13 10.05 -9.01
N ALA A 40 -6.42 10.22 -9.32
CA ALA A 40 -7.51 9.54 -8.62
C ALA A 40 -7.55 8.04 -8.90
N ALA A 41 -7.16 7.62 -10.11
CA ALA A 41 -7.10 6.23 -10.53
C ALA A 41 -5.84 5.49 -10.03
N ALA A 42 -4.87 6.19 -9.44
CA ALA A 42 -3.67 5.54 -8.90
C ALA A 42 -4.08 4.64 -7.72
N PRO A 43 -3.80 3.33 -7.78
CA PRO A 43 -4.18 2.42 -6.71
C PRO A 43 -3.46 2.81 -5.41
N THR A 44 -4.20 2.87 -4.31
CA THR A 44 -3.60 3.09 -2.99
C THR A 44 -2.72 1.90 -2.64
N LYS A 45 -1.41 2.16 -2.49
CA LYS A 45 -0.46 1.13 -2.07
C LYS A 45 -0.79 0.72 -0.65
N LYS A 46 -1.00 -0.58 -0.42
CA LYS A 46 -1.12 -1.15 0.91
C LYS A 46 0.27 -1.44 1.45
N TYR A 47 0.49 -1.20 2.74
CA TYR A 47 1.74 -1.49 3.43
C TYR A 47 1.43 -2.45 4.58
N TRP A 48 2.31 -3.42 4.83
CA TRP A 48 2.10 -4.41 5.90
C TRP A 48 3.07 -4.24 7.08
N GLY A 49 4.17 -3.52 6.87
CA GLY A 49 5.21 -3.38 7.86
C GLY A 49 6.20 -2.28 7.52
N LYS A 50 7.28 -2.23 8.30
CA LYS A 50 8.36 -1.24 8.14
C LYS A 50 9.73 -1.89 8.32
N ARG A 51 10.73 -1.31 7.67
CA ARG A 51 12.14 -1.71 7.74
C ARG A 51 12.99 -0.51 8.09
N LEU A 52 14.03 -0.72 8.89
CA LEU A 52 14.96 0.34 9.22
C LEU A 52 15.85 0.67 8.02
N THR A 53 15.89 1.94 7.65
CA THR A 53 16.77 2.49 6.63
C THR A 53 17.91 3.24 7.30
N LEU A 54 19.12 2.87 6.92
CA LEU A 54 20.33 3.55 7.38
C LEU A 54 20.62 4.77 6.50
N PRO A 55 21.07 5.90 7.07
CA PRO A 55 21.49 7.05 6.27
C PRO A 55 22.68 6.66 5.38
N ALA A 56 22.68 7.13 4.14
CA ALA A 56 23.77 6.88 3.18
C ALA A 56 25.07 7.59 3.58
N GLN A 57 24.96 8.70 4.32
CA GLN A 57 26.08 9.47 4.84
C GLN A 57 25.84 9.79 6.32
N GLY A 58 26.86 9.60 7.15
CA GLY A 58 26.82 9.87 8.59
C GLY A 58 27.06 8.64 9.46
N HIS A 59 26.96 8.83 10.77
CA HIS A 59 27.16 7.77 11.75
C HIS A 59 25.91 6.89 11.88
N VAL A 60 26.12 5.59 11.81
CA VAL A 60 25.08 4.58 12.06
C VAL A 60 25.41 3.87 13.36
N CYS A 61 24.46 3.80 14.28
CA CYS A 61 24.65 3.08 15.54
C CYS A 61 24.70 1.56 15.29
N LEU A 62 25.44 0.85 16.14
CA LEU A 62 25.61 -0.61 16.01
C LEU A 62 24.27 -1.33 16.09
N ALA A 63 23.41 -0.93 17.04
CA ALA A 63 22.07 -1.46 17.17
C ALA A 63 21.23 -1.33 15.89
N ALA A 64 21.35 -0.21 15.15
CA ALA A 64 20.65 -0.03 13.89
C ALA A 64 21.21 -0.94 12.78
N ARG A 65 22.53 -1.19 12.76
CA ARG A 65 23.14 -2.10 11.77
C ARG A 65 22.67 -3.54 11.96
N GLU A 66 22.57 -4.01 13.20
CA GLU A 66 22.13 -5.38 13.49
C GLU A 66 20.72 -5.67 13.00
N ILE A 67 19.81 -4.68 13.11
CA ILE A 67 18.41 -4.84 12.73
C ILE A 67 18.07 -4.27 11.35
N ALA A 68 19.03 -3.72 10.60
CA ALA A 68 18.78 -3.03 9.33
C ALA A 68 18.04 -3.90 8.30
N ASP A 69 18.39 -5.18 8.20
CA ASP A 69 17.80 -6.10 7.23
C ASP A 69 16.47 -6.71 7.69
N THR A 70 16.16 -6.59 8.99
CA THR A 70 14.93 -7.14 9.57
C THR A 70 13.70 -6.35 9.12
N ARG A 71 12.58 -7.07 9.00
CA ARG A 71 11.29 -6.50 8.61
C ARG A 71 10.36 -6.65 9.80
N PHE A 72 9.82 -5.53 10.25
CA PHE A 72 8.91 -5.50 11.37
C PHE A 72 7.48 -5.32 10.88
N LYS A 73 6.54 -5.94 11.58
CA LYS A 73 5.14 -5.48 11.52
C LYS A 73 5.06 -4.09 12.16
N PHE A 74 3.97 -3.37 11.88
CA PHE A 74 3.78 -2.02 12.41
C PHE A 74 3.91 -1.94 13.94
N ASP A 75 3.30 -2.89 14.64
CA ASP A 75 3.21 -2.93 16.09
C ASP A 75 4.46 -3.53 16.77
N GLU A 76 5.24 -4.33 16.03
CA GLU A 76 6.40 -5.05 16.58
C GLU A 76 7.70 -4.28 16.47
N ALA A 77 7.75 -3.20 15.68
CA ALA A 77 9.03 -2.51 15.50
C ALA A 77 9.36 -1.60 16.68
N PRO A 78 10.64 -1.54 17.07
CA PRO A 78 11.08 -0.68 18.15
C PRO A 78 10.88 0.80 17.81
N SER A 79 10.67 1.62 18.85
CA SER A 79 10.68 3.07 18.70
C SER A 79 12.09 3.55 18.36
N LEU A 80 12.19 4.54 17.46
CA LEU A 80 13.44 5.25 17.23
C LEU A 80 13.49 6.50 18.12
N PRO A 81 14.66 6.83 18.71
CA PRO A 81 15.94 6.12 18.64
C PRO A 81 15.94 4.80 19.44
N LEU A 82 16.70 3.81 18.98
CA LEU A 82 16.85 2.51 19.69
C LEU A 82 17.45 2.72 21.08
N ALA A 83 17.09 1.86 22.04
CA ALA A 83 17.59 1.94 23.42
C ALA A 83 19.14 1.95 23.46
N GLU A 84 19.76 1.06 22.68
CA GLU A 84 21.23 0.93 22.55
C GLU A 84 21.81 1.81 21.43
N CYS A 85 21.21 2.97 21.15
CA CYS A 85 21.72 3.88 20.14
C CYS A 85 22.99 4.59 20.64
N THR A 86 24.12 4.31 20.00
CA THR A 86 25.41 4.98 20.24
C THR A 86 25.39 6.46 19.82
N CYS A 87 24.46 6.86 18.94
CA CYS A 87 24.37 8.20 18.35
C CYS A 87 23.13 8.96 18.86
N LYS A 88 23.00 9.16 20.18
CA LYS A 88 21.78 9.73 20.80
C LYS A 88 21.36 11.11 20.27
N PHE A 89 22.32 11.98 19.91
CA PHE A 89 22.03 13.39 19.59
C PHE A 89 21.92 13.72 18.09
N ASP A 90 22.39 12.86 17.19
CA ASP A 90 22.34 13.08 15.72
C ASP A 90 21.98 11.79 14.97
N CYS A 91 21.05 11.00 15.52
CA CYS A 91 20.57 9.79 14.85
C CYS A 91 19.65 10.14 13.68
N ARG A 92 20.04 9.77 12.46
CA ARG A 92 19.23 9.96 11.23
C ARG A 92 18.61 8.67 10.68
N CYS A 93 18.54 7.64 11.51
CA CYS A 93 17.88 6.39 11.12
C CYS A 93 16.37 6.63 10.94
N SER A 94 15.77 6.02 9.92
CA SER A 94 14.35 6.18 9.62
C SER A 94 13.73 4.84 9.23
N TYR A 95 12.41 4.73 9.33
CA TYR A 95 11.69 3.55 8.84
C TYR A 95 11.19 3.80 7.43
N THR A 96 11.45 2.87 6.52
CA THR A 96 10.75 2.77 5.23
C THR A 96 9.60 1.78 5.32
N LEU A 97 8.46 2.16 4.73
CA LEU A 97 7.29 1.30 4.67
C LEU A 97 7.51 0.16 3.67
N LEU A 98 7.08 -1.04 4.05
CA LEU A 98 7.12 -2.23 3.22
C LEU A 98 5.78 -2.42 2.53
N GLU A 99 5.79 -2.23 1.20
CA GLU A 99 4.61 -2.46 0.36
C GLU A 99 4.14 -3.91 0.47
N ASP A 100 2.83 -4.09 0.62
CA ASP A 100 2.19 -5.39 0.53
C ASP A 100 2.22 -5.83 -0.92
N ARG A 101 2.95 -6.92 -1.17
CA ARG A 101 3.09 -7.52 -2.50
C ARG A 101 1.90 -8.42 -2.86
N ARG A 102 0.97 -8.63 -1.93
CA ARG A 102 -0.27 -9.35 -2.21
C ARG A 102 -1.13 -8.48 -3.12
N SER A 103 -1.10 -8.78 -4.41
CA SER A 103 -1.99 -8.19 -5.39
C SER A 103 -3.31 -8.97 -5.43
N GLY A 104 -4.42 -8.26 -5.62
CA GLY A 104 -5.76 -8.84 -5.78
C GLY A 104 -6.62 -8.80 -4.51
N LYS A 105 -7.79 -9.45 -4.62
CA LYS A 105 -8.72 -9.64 -3.50
C LYS A 105 -8.09 -10.53 -2.43
N GLU A 106 -8.42 -10.29 -1.16
CA GLU A 106 -8.04 -11.18 -0.08
C GLU A 106 -8.52 -12.60 -0.41
N ARG A 107 -7.65 -13.60 -0.23
CA ARG A 107 -7.93 -14.97 -0.72
C ARG A 107 -9.16 -15.59 -0.06
N ARG A 108 -9.53 -15.05 1.11
CA ARG A 108 -10.70 -15.45 1.89
C ARG A 108 -11.78 -14.37 1.90
N GLU A 109 -11.95 -13.64 0.80
CA GLU A 109 -13.14 -12.83 0.62
C GLU A 109 -14.33 -13.73 0.27
N GLY A 110 -15.39 -13.65 1.08
CA GLY A 110 -16.65 -14.36 0.87
C GLY A 110 -17.14 -15.11 2.10
N ILE A 111 -18.35 -15.66 1.98
CA ILE A 111 -18.94 -16.54 2.99
C ILE A 111 -18.21 -17.89 2.90
N ASP A 112 -17.67 -18.37 4.02
CA ASP A 112 -17.13 -19.73 4.08
C ASP A 112 -18.24 -20.69 3.64
N ARG A 113 -17.97 -21.46 2.59
CA ARG A 113 -18.92 -22.45 2.07
C ARG A 113 -19.16 -23.59 3.07
N ARG A 114 -18.38 -23.66 4.14
CA ARG A 114 -18.55 -24.61 5.23
C ARG A 114 -19.29 -23.92 6.38
N PRO A 115 -20.61 -24.16 6.54
CA PRO A 115 -21.35 -23.63 7.68
C PRO A 115 -20.95 -24.30 9.00
N VAL A 116 -20.33 -25.49 8.93
CA VAL A 116 -19.95 -26.30 10.09
C VAL A 116 -18.56 -26.89 9.85
N VAL A 117 -17.71 -26.82 10.87
CA VAL A 117 -16.44 -27.57 10.91
C VAL A 117 -16.81 -29.05 10.85
N ARG A 118 -16.36 -29.76 9.80
CA ARG A 118 -16.57 -31.22 9.66
C ARG A 118 -15.91 -31.96 10.82
N TYR A 119 -16.63 -32.12 11.93
CA TYR A 119 -16.56 -33.29 12.77
C TYR A 119 -17.57 -34.26 12.19
N ASP A 120 -17.07 -35.22 11.43
CA ASP A 120 -17.87 -36.25 10.79
C ASP A 120 -17.66 -37.53 11.60
N PRO A 121 -18.54 -37.83 12.58
CA PRO A 121 -18.36 -39.00 13.46
C PRO A 121 -18.39 -40.32 12.68
N ASP A 122 -19.08 -40.34 11.53
CA ASP A 122 -19.21 -41.51 10.66
C ASP A 122 -18.04 -41.66 9.67
N ASN A 123 -17.16 -40.66 9.57
CA ASN A 123 -16.04 -40.63 8.65
C ASN A 123 -14.74 -40.47 9.45
N PRO A 124 -14.11 -41.58 9.84
CA PRO A 124 -12.90 -41.52 10.64
C PRO A 124 -11.81 -40.69 9.91
N PRO A 125 -10.86 -40.11 10.65
CA PRO A 125 -9.78 -39.34 10.06
C PRO A 125 -9.14 -40.12 8.91
N ARG A 126 -9.22 -39.58 7.67
CA ARG A 126 -8.56 -40.19 6.49
C ARG A 126 -7.04 -40.29 6.63
N ARG A 127 -6.48 -39.67 7.67
CA ARG A 127 -5.09 -39.81 8.06
C ARG A 127 -4.95 -41.08 8.90
N SER A 128 -4.72 -42.21 8.23
CA SER A 128 -4.21 -43.41 8.89
C SER A 128 -2.69 -43.31 8.98
N GLY A 129 -2.13 -43.28 10.18
CA GLY A 129 -0.69 -43.25 10.38
C GLY A 129 -0.31 -42.69 11.74
N ARG A 130 0.83 -43.16 12.25
CA ARG A 130 1.41 -42.67 13.51
C ARG A 130 1.80 -41.20 13.29
N ASP A 131 1.28 -40.29 14.11
CA ASP A 131 1.69 -38.88 14.05
C ASP A 131 3.21 -38.83 14.22
N ARG A 132 3.88 -38.13 13.29
CA ARG A 132 5.33 -37.94 13.34
C ARG A 132 5.72 -36.95 14.43
N ARG A 133 4.76 -36.18 14.96
CA ARG A 133 4.93 -35.34 16.14
C ARG A 133 4.79 -36.18 17.42
N LYS A 134 5.59 -37.22 17.57
CA LYS A 134 5.87 -37.76 18.92
C LYS A 134 6.85 -36.83 19.62
N GLY A 135 6.35 -35.66 20.00
CA GLY A 135 6.90 -34.81 21.04
C GLY A 135 5.75 -34.60 22.03
N LYS A 136 6.02 -34.77 23.32
CA LYS A 136 5.07 -34.58 24.43
C LYS A 136 4.20 -33.34 24.15
N ASP A 137 2.89 -33.46 24.41
CA ASP A 137 1.87 -32.39 24.36
C ASP A 137 0.81 -32.56 23.26
N THR A 138 0.10 -33.70 23.25
CA THR A 138 -1.33 -33.68 22.97
C THR A 138 -2.04 -34.60 23.96
N PRO A 139 -2.92 -34.08 24.84
CA PRO A 139 -3.83 -34.93 25.60
C PRO A 139 -4.89 -35.41 24.62
N PHE A 140 -4.71 -36.64 24.12
CA PHE A 140 -5.79 -37.34 23.43
C PHE A 140 -6.82 -37.67 24.51
N ASN A 141 -7.97 -37.01 24.44
CA ASN A 141 -9.07 -37.19 25.38
C ASN A 141 -9.76 -38.51 25.05
N ASP A 142 -9.44 -39.55 25.82
CA ASP A 142 -10.12 -40.84 25.80
C ASP A 142 -11.49 -40.69 26.46
N TYR A 143 -12.51 -40.25 25.70
CA TYR A 143 -13.90 -40.44 26.13
C TYR A 143 -14.33 -41.86 25.78
N VAL A 144 -14.28 -42.72 26.79
CA VAL A 144 -15.03 -43.98 26.86
C VAL A 144 -16.48 -43.62 27.23
N ILE A 145 -17.44 -44.08 26.41
CA ILE A 145 -18.85 -44.21 26.79
C ILE A 145 -19.03 -45.58 27.43
#